data_AF-A0A963ZW08-F1
#
_entry.id   AF-A0A963ZW08-F1
#
_cell.length_a   1.000
_cell.length_b   1.000
_cell.length_c   1.000
_cell.angle_alpha   90.00
_cell.angle_beta   90.00
_cell.angle_gamma   90.00
#
_symmetry.space_group_name_H-M   'P 1'
#
loop_
_entity.id
_entity.type
_entity.pdbx_description
1 polymer ?
#
loop_
_entity_poly.entity_id
_entity_poly.type
_entity_poly.pdbx_seq_one_letter_code
_entity_poly.pdbx_strand_id
1 'polypeptide(L)'
;MHPYFPHLLRDIQEASERREPQLPRKDEEILPPGVEAWLAGEPLETMAEQFSLSREDFPPAIVWSEEELGRLVAALEQLWYKFHFIPEFPKNLPLTQRYDLLIEALERETPTMEYGFFHIEFCDFNPESCPFGHDYCSCLKSFKPEDGPLITTETEISSLKSKPSGARKLRGLTEKMEKRIAAQAPGNFLEWQIHKPNKKQSLGAWFGIDRKEFPGVRELSLIDRQNLVKTMIRLWSAHGLIPSFPENLPVEMQFETLLRFWDYKLKSLPAQKQIFVFCKGLPENCPFGEGYCNCRPPIQSDTNGIRAADKNDEIR
;
A
#
# COMPACT_ATOMS: atom_id res chain seq x y z
N MET A 1 35.83 -13.39 -8.80
CA MET A 1 34.99 -12.66 -9.76
C MET A 1 34.53 -13.64 -10.81
N HIS A 2 33.22 -13.79 -10.99
CA HIS A 2 32.61 -14.69 -11.96
C HIS A 2 32.83 -14.16 -13.40
N PRO A 3 33.26 -14.98 -14.37
CA PRO A 3 33.61 -14.51 -15.71
C PRO A 3 32.48 -13.79 -16.46
N TYR A 4 31.23 -14.18 -16.18
CA TYR A 4 30.05 -13.60 -16.84
C TYR A 4 29.56 -12.29 -16.19
N PHE A 5 30.00 -11.98 -14.97
CA PHE A 5 29.58 -10.78 -14.24
C PHE A 5 29.70 -9.46 -15.03
N PRO A 6 30.83 -9.13 -15.70
CA PRO A 6 30.94 -7.88 -16.44
C PRO A 6 30.03 -7.82 -17.68
N HIS A 7 29.70 -8.97 -18.27
CA HIS A 7 28.78 -9.04 -19.39
C HIS A 7 27.35 -8.75 -18.93
N LEU A 8 26.90 -9.44 -17.89
CA LEU A 8 25.55 -9.24 -17.34
C LEU A 8 25.31 -7.80 -16.87
N LEU A 9 26.29 -7.17 -16.22
CA LEU A 9 26.17 -5.76 -15.83
C LEU A 9 26.05 -4.82 -17.04
N ARG A 10 26.80 -5.09 -18.11
CA ARG A 10 26.70 -4.32 -19.34
C ARG A 10 25.33 -4.50 -19.97
N ASP A 11 24.80 -5.72 -20.02
CA ASP A 11 23.51 -6.01 -20.63
C ASP A 11 22.37 -5.31 -19.84
N ILE A 12 22.45 -5.27 -18.50
CA ILE A 12 21.55 -4.48 -17.63
C ILE A 12 21.67 -2.98 -17.93
N GLN A 13 22.90 -2.48 -18.11
CA GLN A 13 23.13 -1.07 -18.42
C GLN A 13 22.57 -0.70 -19.81
N GLU A 14 22.79 -1.52 -20.83
CA GLU A 14 22.25 -1.33 -22.17
C GLU A 14 20.72 -1.36 -22.18
N ALA A 15 20.10 -2.25 -21.40
CA ALA A 15 18.64 -2.23 -21.16
C ALA A 15 18.18 -0.92 -20.52
N SER A 16 18.94 -0.41 -19.54
CA SER A 16 18.64 0.83 -18.84
C SER A 16 18.78 2.07 -19.73
N GLU A 17 19.69 2.07 -20.69
CA GLU A 17 19.95 3.20 -21.61
C GLU A 17 18.94 3.30 -22.75
N ARG A 18 18.24 2.20 -23.08
CA ARG A 18 17.17 2.19 -24.10
C ARG A 18 15.94 2.99 -23.69
N ARG A 19 15.75 3.25 -22.39
CA ARG A 19 14.65 4.06 -21.88
C ARG A 19 15.08 5.52 -21.79
N GLU A 20 14.39 6.40 -22.53
CA GLU A 20 14.59 7.83 -22.37
C GLU A 20 14.11 8.31 -20.99
N PRO A 21 14.82 9.27 -20.34
CA PRO A 21 14.35 9.89 -19.12
C PRO A 21 13.02 10.60 -19.36
N GLN A 22 11.95 10.16 -18.70
CA GLN A 22 10.66 10.82 -18.77
C GLN A 22 10.63 11.98 -17.77
N LEU A 23 10.23 13.16 -18.23
CA LEU A 23 10.02 14.31 -17.35
C LEU A 23 8.74 14.07 -16.52
N PRO A 24 8.75 14.40 -15.21
CA PRO A 24 7.55 14.31 -14.41
C PRO A 24 6.46 15.21 -15.01
N ARG A 25 5.29 14.64 -15.32
CA ARG A 25 4.11 15.42 -15.69
C ARG A 25 3.62 16.15 -14.45
N LYS A 26 3.28 17.44 -14.59
CA LYS A 26 2.76 18.28 -13.49
C LYS A 26 1.31 17.95 -13.11
N ASP A 27 0.66 17.12 -13.91
CA ASP A 27 -0.77 16.88 -13.83
C ASP A 27 -1.01 15.54 -13.10
N GLU A 28 -0.93 15.56 -11.77
CA GLU A 28 -1.00 14.37 -10.90
C GLU A 28 -2.36 13.64 -10.92
N GLU A 29 -3.39 14.18 -11.58
CA GLU A 29 -4.75 13.61 -11.56
C GLU A 29 -5.05 12.62 -12.70
N ILE A 30 -4.15 12.42 -13.66
CA ILE A 30 -4.37 11.53 -14.81
C ILE A 30 -3.64 10.19 -14.59
N LEU A 31 -4.38 9.07 -14.62
CA LEU A 31 -3.79 7.74 -14.55
C LEU A 31 -2.82 7.52 -15.73
N PRO A 32 -1.65 6.88 -15.53
CA PRO A 32 -0.77 6.53 -16.62
C PRO A 32 -1.50 5.67 -17.68
N PRO A 33 -1.30 5.91 -18.99
CA PRO A 33 -1.98 5.15 -20.04
C PRO A 33 -1.84 3.63 -19.89
N GLY A 34 -0.64 3.15 -19.48
CA GLY A 34 -0.43 1.73 -19.19
C GLY A 34 -1.32 1.19 -18.07
N VAL A 35 -1.59 1.99 -17.03
CA VAL A 35 -2.52 1.61 -15.95
C VAL A 35 -3.97 1.60 -16.47
N GLU A 36 -4.35 2.54 -17.34
CA GLU A 36 -5.68 2.54 -17.95
C GLU A 36 -5.90 1.30 -18.85
N ALA A 37 -4.93 0.98 -19.70
CA ALA A 37 -4.93 -0.21 -20.55
C ALA A 37 -5.05 -1.50 -19.72
N TRP A 38 -4.27 -1.60 -18.63
CA TRP A 38 -4.36 -2.71 -17.70
C TRP A 38 -5.74 -2.85 -17.05
N LEU A 39 -6.32 -1.73 -16.57
CA LEU A 39 -7.66 -1.72 -15.99
C LEU A 39 -8.75 -2.07 -17.03
N ALA A 40 -8.49 -1.82 -18.31
CA ALA A 40 -9.34 -2.21 -19.42
C ALA A 40 -9.16 -3.69 -19.82
N GLY A 41 -8.19 -4.40 -19.26
CA GLY A 41 -7.90 -5.81 -19.57
C GLY A 41 -7.15 -6.00 -20.89
N GLU A 42 -6.42 -4.98 -21.34
CA GLU A 42 -5.55 -5.11 -22.51
C GLU A 42 -4.39 -6.08 -22.22
N PRO A 43 -3.87 -6.79 -23.25
CA PRO A 43 -2.68 -7.63 -23.10
C PRO A 43 -1.51 -6.82 -22.56
N LEU A 44 -0.80 -7.39 -21.59
CA LEU A 44 0.39 -6.79 -20.98
C LEU A 44 1.65 -7.45 -21.53
N GLU A 45 2.76 -6.71 -21.45
CA GLU A 45 4.09 -7.25 -21.68
C GLU A 45 4.66 -7.73 -20.34
N THR A 46 5.46 -8.78 -20.39
CA THR A 46 6.31 -9.18 -19.25
C THR A 46 7.41 -8.14 -19.04
N MET A 47 7.93 -8.07 -17.82
CA MET A 47 9.13 -7.26 -17.57
C MET A 47 10.34 -7.75 -18.38
N ALA A 48 10.45 -9.06 -18.63
CA ALA A 48 11.50 -9.65 -19.46
C ALA A 48 11.47 -9.07 -20.88
N GLU A 49 10.29 -8.94 -21.48
CA GLU A 49 10.10 -8.30 -22.79
C GLU A 49 10.44 -6.80 -22.73
N GLN A 50 9.92 -6.08 -21.73
CA GLN A 50 10.17 -4.64 -21.56
C GLN A 50 11.65 -4.32 -21.38
N PHE A 51 12.39 -5.11 -20.59
CA PHE A 51 13.83 -4.93 -20.37
C PHE A 51 14.66 -5.56 -21.49
N SER A 52 14.05 -6.45 -22.28
CA SER A 52 14.72 -7.38 -23.19
C SER A 52 15.86 -8.14 -22.49
N LEU A 53 15.54 -8.68 -21.32
CA LEU A 53 16.41 -9.51 -20.49
C LEU A 53 15.56 -10.68 -19.99
N SER A 54 15.97 -11.91 -20.30
CA SER A 54 15.26 -13.12 -19.92
C SER A 54 15.74 -13.63 -18.56
N ARG A 55 14.92 -14.43 -17.88
CA ARG A 55 15.33 -15.10 -16.64
C ARG A 55 16.58 -15.97 -16.82
N GLU A 56 16.74 -16.59 -17.97
CA GLU A 56 17.86 -17.48 -18.30
C GLU A 56 19.21 -16.75 -18.39
N ASP A 57 19.20 -15.44 -18.60
CA ASP A 57 20.40 -14.59 -18.60
C ASP A 57 20.99 -14.43 -17.19
N PHE A 58 20.30 -14.89 -16.14
CA PHE A 58 20.68 -14.69 -14.75
C PHE A 58 21.05 -16.00 -14.05
N PRO A 59 22.36 -16.30 -13.88
CA PRO A 59 22.82 -17.41 -13.08
C PRO A 59 22.30 -17.39 -11.62
N PRO A 60 22.08 -18.55 -10.99
CA PRO A 60 21.56 -18.63 -9.61
C PRO A 60 22.42 -17.85 -8.60
N ALA A 61 21.78 -17.27 -7.56
CA ALA A 61 22.44 -16.40 -6.58
C ALA A 61 23.75 -16.98 -5.98
N ILE A 62 23.81 -18.31 -5.79
CA ILE A 62 24.93 -19.03 -5.16
C ILE A 62 26.25 -18.97 -5.94
N VAL A 63 26.23 -18.63 -7.24
CA VAL A 63 27.46 -18.58 -8.06
C VAL A 63 28.20 -17.24 -7.94
N TRP A 64 27.57 -16.24 -7.33
CA TRP A 64 28.12 -14.90 -7.16
C TRP A 64 28.82 -14.76 -5.82
N SER A 65 29.91 -14.00 -5.78
CA SER A 65 30.39 -13.48 -4.50
C SER A 65 29.40 -12.46 -3.94
N GLU A 66 29.41 -12.23 -2.62
CA GLU A 66 28.51 -11.26 -1.96
C GLU A 66 28.65 -9.85 -2.57
N GLU A 67 29.89 -9.43 -2.89
CA GLU A 67 30.16 -8.15 -3.53
C GLU A 67 29.56 -8.06 -4.94
N GLU A 68 29.71 -9.10 -5.75
CA GLU A 68 29.13 -9.17 -7.09
C GLU A 68 27.60 -9.18 -7.03
N LEU A 69 27.02 -10.00 -6.15
CA LEU A 69 25.58 -10.08 -5.97
C LEU A 69 24.99 -8.73 -5.55
N GLY A 70 25.64 -8.02 -4.61
CA GLY A 70 25.24 -6.68 -4.20
C GLY A 70 25.25 -5.68 -5.36
N ARG A 71 26.25 -5.76 -6.24
CA ARG A 71 26.32 -4.91 -7.45
C ARG A 71 25.25 -5.26 -8.48
N LEU A 72 24.95 -6.55 -8.68
CA LEU A 72 23.88 -7.00 -9.58
C LEU A 72 22.51 -6.54 -9.08
N VAL A 73 22.21 -6.75 -7.80
CA VAL A 73 20.95 -6.30 -7.19
C VAL A 73 20.79 -4.80 -7.34
N ALA A 74 21.83 -4.01 -7.04
CA ALA A 74 21.78 -2.56 -7.21
C ALA A 74 21.56 -2.13 -8.67
N ALA A 75 22.19 -2.80 -9.64
CA ALA A 75 22.01 -2.52 -11.06
C ALA A 75 20.59 -2.87 -11.54
N LEU A 76 20.04 -4.00 -11.08
CA LEU A 76 18.65 -4.40 -11.37
C LEU A 76 17.64 -3.43 -10.77
N GLU A 77 17.78 -3.05 -9.50
CA GLU A 77 16.88 -2.07 -8.87
C GLU A 77 16.91 -0.71 -9.62
N GLN A 78 18.07 -0.29 -10.12
CA GLN A 78 18.19 0.91 -10.96
C GLN A 78 17.52 0.75 -12.33
N LEU A 79 17.67 -0.41 -12.97
CA LEU A 79 16.97 -0.73 -14.21
C LEU A 79 15.45 -0.63 -14.01
N TRP A 80 14.93 -1.29 -12.97
CA TRP A 80 13.51 -1.27 -12.61
C TRP A 80 13.01 0.15 -12.37
N TYR A 81 13.77 0.96 -11.62
CA TYR A 81 13.43 2.35 -11.35
C TYR A 81 13.33 3.18 -12.63
N LYS A 82 14.24 3.00 -13.60
CA LYS A 82 14.16 3.68 -14.91
C LYS A 82 12.93 3.27 -15.73
N PHE A 83 12.43 2.07 -15.50
CA PHE A 83 11.19 1.56 -16.10
C PHE A 83 9.96 1.90 -15.24
N HIS A 84 10.11 2.77 -14.23
CA HIS A 84 9.06 3.20 -13.32
C HIS A 84 8.48 2.09 -12.44
N PHE A 85 9.27 1.06 -12.16
CA PHE A 85 8.93 0.00 -11.21
C PHE A 85 9.68 0.20 -9.89
N ILE A 86 8.98 0.07 -8.77
CA ILE A 86 9.58 0.10 -7.43
C ILE A 86 9.36 -1.27 -6.79
N PRO A 87 10.39 -2.14 -6.72
CA PRO A 87 10.27 -3.39 -6.00
C PRO A 87 10.19 -3.14 -4.49
N GLU A 88 9.14 -3.64 -3.84
CA GLU A 88 8.91 -3.45 -2.41
C GLU A 88 9.48 -4.62 -1.60
N PHE A 89 10.54 -4.35 -0.83
CA PHE A 89 11.19 -5.33 0.03
C PHE A 89 11.11 -4.97 1.51
N PRO A 90 10.99 -5.95 2.42
CA PRO A 90 11.21 -5.70 3.84
C PRO A 90 12.65 -5.25 4.10
N LYS A 91 12.81 -4.45 5.16
CA LYS A 91 14.14 -4.02 5.64
C LYS A 91 15.01 -5.23 5.93
N ASN A 92 16.27 -5.18 5.52
CA ASN A 92 17.29 -6.21 5.75
C ASN A 92 17.02 -7.58 5.08
N LEU A 93 16.13 -7.65 4.07
CA LEU A 93 16.00 -8.87 3.25
C LEU A 93 17.37 -9.26 2.66
N PRO A 94 17.83 -10.52 2.80
CA PRO A 94 19.13 -10.97 2.28
C PRO A 94 19.27 -10.72 0.78
N LEU A 95 20.48 -10.39 0.33
CA LEU A 95 20.76 -10.10 -1.08
C LEU A 95 20.41 -11.28 -2.01
N THR A 96 20.62 -12.51 -1.56
CA THR A 96 20.25 -13.72 -2.31
C THR A 96 18.75 -13.78 -2.59
N GLN A 97 17.92 -13.55 -1.57
CA GLN A 97 16.46 -13.53 -1.72
C GLN A 97 15.99 -12.34 -2.57
N ARG A 98 16.58 -11.14 -2.39
CA ARG A 98 16.26 -9.98 -3.25
C ARG A 98 16.54 -10.27 -4.72
N TYR A 99 17.72 -10.83 -5.00
CA TYR A 99 18.10 -11.20 -6.35
C TYR A 99 17.12 -12.20 -6.94
N ASP A 100 16.86 -13.32 -6.26
CA ASP A 100 15.95 -14.36 -6.76
C ASP A 100 14.55 -13.82 -7.06
N LEU A 101 14.02 -12.94 -6.19
CA LEU A 101 12.72 -12.29 -6.40
C LEU A 101 12.69 -11.35 -7.60
N LEU A 102 13.74 -10.54 -7.81
CA LEU A 102 13.85 -9.67 -8.98
C LEU A 102 13.88 -10.49 -10.27
N ILE A 103 14.65 -11.58 -10.29
CA ILE A 103 14.77 -12.44 -11.47
C ILE A 103 13.47 -13.18 -11.75
N GLU A 104 12.82 -13.74 -10.72
CA GLU A 104 11.52 -14.41 -10.89
C GLU A 104 10.44 -13.46 -11.39
N ALA A 105 10.49 -12.20 -10.97
CA ALA A 105 9.51 -11.20 -11.37
C ALA A 105 9.71 -10.66 -12.80
N LEU A 106 10.79 -11.02 -13.50
CA LEU A 106 10.93 -10.72 -14.93
C LEU A 106 9.79 -11.32 -15.76
N GLU A 107 9.26 -12.48 -15.33
CA GLU A 107 8.16 -13.16 -16.01
C GLU A 107 6.77 -12.59 -15.66
N ARG A 108 6.69 -11.54 -14.82
CA ARG A 108 5.40 -10.93 -14.46
C ARG A 108 4.96 -9.97 -15.57
N GLU A 109 3.72 -10.15 -15.99
CA GLU A 109 2.99 -9.20 -16.82
C GLU A 109 2.77 -7.88 -16.06
N THR A 110 3.19 -6.75 -16.64
CA THR A 110 3.01 -5.42 -16.03
C THR A 110 2.60 -4.37 -17.05
N PRO A 111 1.90 -3.30 -16.61
CA PRO A 111 1.64 -2.17 -17.47
C PRO A 111 2.93 -1.44 -17.85
N THR A 112 3.03 -1.00 -19.11
CA THR A 112 4.11 -0.10 -19.55
C THR A 112 3.89 1.30 -18.98
N MET A 113 4.79 1.74 -18.11
CA MET A 113 4.62 2.97 -17.34
C MET A 113 5.34 4.17 -17.96
N GLU A 114 4.64 5.10 -18.61
CA GLU A 114 5.27 6.34 -19.13
C GLU A 114 5.67 7.35 -18.04
N TYR A 115 4.95 7.34 -16.93
CA TYR A 115 5.16 8.25 -15.80
C TYR A 115 4.54 7.66 -14.53
N GLY A 116 4.84 8.29 -13.39
CA GLY A 116 4.51 7.74 -12.08
C GLY A 116 5.42 6.57 -11.71
N PHE A 117 5.02 5.80 -10.71
CA PHE A 117 5.70 4.56 -10.34
C PHE A 117 4.66 3.47 -10.06
N PHE A 118 4.96 2.26 -10.50
CA PHE A 118 4.19 1.07 -10.21
C PHE A 118 4.96 0.22 -9.19
N HIS A 119 4.39 0.10 -7.99
CA HIS A 119 5.01 -0.66 -6.91
C HIS A 119 4.78 -2.15 -7.12
N ILE A 120 5.88 -2.92 -7.09
CA ILE A 120 5.86 -4.36 -7.29
C ILE A 120 5.87 -5.02 -5.93
N GLU A 121 4.70 -5.48 -5.51
CA GLU A 121 4.53 -6.26 -4.30
C GLU A 121 4.86 -7.74 -4.59
N PHE A 122 5.75 -8.32 -3.80
CA PHE A 122 6.07 -9.74 -3.90
C PHE A 122 5.19 -10.60 -2.97
N CYS A 123 4.62 -9.99 -1.93
CA CYS A 123 3.81 -10.66 -0.92
C CYS A 123 2.32 -10.36 -1.14
N ASP A 124 1.49 -11.38 -1.09
CA ASP A 124 0.01 -11.30 -1.20
C ASP A 124 -0.68 -10.93 0.13
N PHE A 125 0.13 -10.55 1.12
CA PHE A 125 -0.24 -10.30 2.51
C PHE A 125 -0.77 -11.52 3.26
N ASN A 126 -0.46 -12.73 2.79
CA ASN A 126 -0.70 -13.96 3.53
C ASN A 126 0.59 -14.40 4.25
N PRO A 127 0.62 -14.41 5.60
CA PRO A 127 1.76 -14.87 6.36
C PRO A 127 2.26 -16.28 6.02
N GLU A 128 1.36 -17.21 5.69
CA GLU A 128 1.70 -18.62 5.47
C GLU A 128 2.38 -18.88 4.13
N SER A 129 2.12 -18.02 3.14
CA SER A 129 2.70 -18.10 1.78
C SER A 129 3.64 -16.94 1.48
N CYS A 130 4.11 -16.21 2.49
CA CYS A 130 4.95 -15.04 2.29
C CYS A 130 6.33 -15.46 1.72
N PRO A 131 6.73 -14.94 0.54
CA PRO A 131 7.97 -15.36 -0.10
C PRO A 131 9.23 -14.87 0.64
N PHE A 132 9.09 -13.91 1.55
CA PHE A 132 10.19 -13.41 2.38
C PHE A 132 10.52 -14.35 3.55
N GLY A 133 9.71 -15.38 3.82
CA GLY A 133 9.82 -16.22 5.01
C GLY A 133 9.40 -15.51 6.30
N HIS A 134 9.35 -16.26 7.39
CA HIS A 134 8.77 -15.77 8.65
C HIS A 134 9.57 -14.62 9.30
N ASP A 135 10.90 -14.62 9.15
CA ASP A 135 11.77 -13.63 9.81
C ASP A 135 11.64 -12.23 9.18
N TYR A 136 11.27 -12.17 7.89
CA TYR A 136 11.19 -10.93 7.12
C TYR A 136 9.75 -10.53 6.76
N CYS A 137 8.76 -11.41 6.99
CA CYS A 137 7.35 -11.12 6.76
C CYS A 137 6.84 -10.02 7.70
N SER A 138 6.57 -8.84 7.15
CA SER A 138 5.92 -7.74 7.89
C SER A 138 4.48 -8.07 8.26
N CYS A 139 3.79 -8.90 7.46
CA CYS A 139 2.41 -9.29 7.70
C CYS A 139 2.28 -10.05 9.03
N LEU A 140 3.23 -10.92 9.39
CA LEU A 140 3.23 -11.61 10.70
C LEU A 140 3.30 -10.64 11.89
N LYS A 141 4.08 -9.56 11.77
CA LYS A 141 4.22 -8.55 12.83
C LYS A 141 2.91 -7.79 13.05
N SER A 142 2.19 -7.50 11.96
CA SER A 142 0.86 -6.87 12.00
C SER A 142 -0.25 -7.82 12.48
N PHE A 143 0.01 -9.13 12.48
CA PHE A 143 -0.95 -10.19 12.83
C PHE A 143 -0.72 -10.81 14.21
N LYS A 144 -0.01 -10.16 15.14
CA LYS A 144 -0.06 -10.61 16.54
C LYS A 144 -1.40 -10.19 17.16
N PRO A 145 -2.35 -11.10 17.43
CA PRO A 145 -3.57 -10.74 18.16
C PRO A 145 -3.31 -10.34 19.62
N GLU A 146 -2.05 -10.32 20.09
CA GLU A 146 -1.70 -10.39 21.51
C GLU A 146 -0.78 -9.24 22.00
N ASP A 147 -0.22 -8.41 21.10
CA ASP A 147 0.76 -7.36 21.46
C ASP A 147 0.19 -5.93 21.39
N GLY A 148 -0.98 -5.70 22.01
CA GLY A 148 -1.28 -4.39 22.60
C GLY A 148 -0.91 -4.44 24.09
N PRO A 149 -0.37 -3.38 24.71
CA PRO A 149 -0.12 -3.42 26.15
C PRO A 149 -1.45 -3.58 26.89
N LEU A 150 -1.73 -4.80 27.36
CA LEU A 150 -2.70 -5.07 28.42
C LEU A 150 -2.08 -4.57 29.73
N ILE A 151 -2.09 -3.25 29.93
CA ILE A 151 -2.19 -2.70 31.28
C ILE A 151 -3.67 -2.37 31.48
N THR A 152 -4.43 -3.35 31.93
CA THR A 152 -5.53 -3.08 32.85
C THR A 152 -5.38 -4.09 33.96
N THR A 153 -4.94 -3.63 35.13
CA THR A 153 -5.04 -4.45 36.34
C THR A 153 -6.48 -4.98 36.48
N GLU A 154 -6.66 -6.18 37.05
CA GLU A 154 -7.99 -6.79 37.26
C GLU A 154 -9.00 -5.84 37.94
N THR A 155 -8.49 -4.82 38.64
CA THR A 155 -9.23 -3.73 39.26
C THR A 155 -10.04 -2.84 38.30
N GLU A 156 -9.65 -2.71 37.01
CA GLU A 156 -10.37 -1.85 36.04
C GLU A 156 -11.43 -2.61 35.21
N ILE A 157 -11.28 -3.94 35.08
CA ILE A 157 -12.21 -4.79 34.30
C ILE A 157 -13.57 -4.90 35.00
N SER A 158 -13.62 -4.82 36.33
CA SER A 158 -14.87 -4.84 37.11
C SER A 158 -15.77 -3.61 36.88
N SER A 159 -15.22 -2.51 36.37
CA SER A 159 -15.90 -1.20 36.30
C SER A 159 -16.43 -0.86 34.90
N LEU A 160 -16.16 -1.69 33.89
CA LEU A 160 -16.47 -1.43 32.47
C LEU A 160 -17.55 -2.37 31.91
N LYS A 161 -18.61 -2.64 32.67
CA LYS A 161 -19.81 -3.27 32.10
C LYS A 161 -20.45 -2.26 31.13
N SER A 162 -20.41 -2.58 29.83
CA SER A 162 -21.08 -1.78 28.82
C SER A 162 -22.57 -1.64 29.15
N LYS A 163 -23.14 -0.47 28.86
CA LYS A 163 -24.57 -0.24 29.10
C LYS A 163 -25.36 -1.29 28.30
N PRO A 164 -26.40 -1.93 28.88
CA PRO A 164 -27.15 -3.01 28.21
C PRO A 164 -27.68 -2.63 26.82
N SER A 165 -27.97 -1.35 26.60
CA SER A 165 -28.41 -0.82 25.30
C SER A 165 -27.33 -0.85 24.22
N GLY A 166 -26.07 -0.57 24.57
CA GLY A 166 -24.95 -0.57 23.64
C GLY A 166 -24.61 -1.97 23.14
N ALA A 167 -24.62 -2.96 24.03
CA ALA A 167 -24.29 -4.35 23.69
C ALA A 167 -25.25 -4.98 22.67
N ARG A 168 -26.55 -4.70 22.77
CA ARG A 168 -27.54 -5.21 21.79
C ARG A 168 -27.35 -4.56 20.42
N LYS A 169 -27.14 -3.24 20.38
CA LYS A 169 -26.88 -2.50 19.13
C LYS A 169 -25.61 -3.01 18.43
N LEU A 170 -24.55 -3.20 19.21
CA LEU A 170 -23.26 -3.70 18.73
C LEU A 170 -23.36 -5.11 18.12
N ARG A 171 -24.07 -6.03 18.79
CA ARG A 171 -24.23 -7.40 18.27
C ARG A 171 -24.94 -7.41 16.92
N GLY A 172 -26.06 -6.68 16.81
CA GLY A 172 -26.79 -6.59 15.54
C GLY A 172 -25.98 -5.95 14.43
N LEU A 173 -25.18 -4.92 14.75
CA LEU A 173 -24.27 -4.28 13.79
C LEU A 173 -23.18 -5.23 13.32
N THR A 174 -22.53 -5.95 14.25
CA THR A 174 -21.46 -6.91 13.96
C THR A 174 -21.98 -8.05 13.09
N GLU A 175 -23.14 -8.62 13.42
CA GLU A 175 -23.79 -9.66 12.60
C GLU A 175 -24.11 -9.15 11.18
N LYS A 176 -24.54 -7.90 11.05
CA LYS A 176 -24.81 -7.28 9.74
C LYS A 176 -23.53 -7.13 8.92
N MET A 177 -22.42 -6.73 9.54
CA MET A 177 -21.11 -6.65 8.87
C MET A 177 -20.61 -8.02 8.44
N GLU A 178 -20.68 -9.03 9.30
CA GLU A 178 -20.23 -10.39 8.97
C GLU A 178 -21.05 -11.00 7.82
N LYS A 179 -22.36 -10.75 7.77
CA LYS A 179 -23.19 -11.14 6.62
C LYS A 179 -22.72 -10.47 5.32
N ARG A 180 -22.26 -9.22 5.38
CA ARG A 180 -21.72 -8.50 4.20
C ARG A 180 -20.34 -9.02 3.80
N ILE A 181 -19.48 -9.33 4.77
CA ILE A 181 -18.18 -9.97 4.53
C ILE A 181 -18.40 -11.31 3.82
N ALA A 182 -19.29 -12.16 4.36
CA ALA A 182 -19.58 -13.47 3.78
C ALA A 182 -20.21 -13.39 2.37
N ALA A 183 -21.01 -12.36 2.10
CA ALA A 183 -21.60 -12.16 0.78
C ALA A 183 -20.56 -11.81 -0.31
N GLN A 184 -19.40 -11.26 0.07
CA GLN A 184 -18.28 -10.94 -0.82
C GLN A 184 -17.28 -12.09 -0.99
N ALA A 185 -17.75 -13.34 -0.82
CA ALA A 185 -16.94 -14.50 -1.15
C ALA A 185 -16.41 -14.41 -2.61
N PRO A 186 -15.20 -14.94 -2.89
CA PRO A 186 -14.44 -14.69 -4.13
C PRO A 186 -15.14 -15.01 -5.46
N GLY A 187 -16.31 -15.66 -5.46
CA GLY A 187 -17.13 -15.87 -6.66
C GLY A 187 -18.11 -14.73 -7.00
N ASN A 188 -18.47 -13.85 -6.06
CA ASN A 188 -19.53 -12.84 -6.25
C ASN A 188 -18.99 -11.43 -6.56
N PHE A 189 -17.67 -11.22 -6.48
CA PHE A 189 -17.09 -9.88 -6.55
C PHE A 189 -17.23 -9.25 -7.96
N LEU A 190 -16.97 -10.03 -9.02
CA LEU A 190 -17.08 -9.54 -10.40
C LEU A 190 -18.52 -9.20 -10.80
N GLU A 191 -19.49 -10.02 -10.42
CA GLU A 191 -20.90 -9.81 -10.78
C GLU A 191 -21.46 -8.52 -10.15
N TRP A 192 -20.95 -8.14 -8.97
CA TRP A 192 -21.35 -6.91 -8.30
C TRP A 192 -20.75 -5.63 -8.93
N GLN A 193 -19.57 -5.71 -9.56
CA GLN A 193 -18.93 -4.55 -10.20
C GLN A 193 -19.56 -4.17 -11.54
N ILE A 194 -20.07 -5.14 -12.30
CA ILE A 194 -20.57 -4.95 -13.67
C ILE A 194 -21.85 -4.07 -13.73
N HIS A 195 -22.62 -4.00 -12.63
CA HIS A 195 -23.94 -3.36 -12.62
C HIS A 195 -24.03 -2.02 -11.87
N LYS A 196 -22.91 -1.42 -11.44
CA LYS A 196 -22.99 -0.17 -10.68
C LYS A 196 -22.97 1.10 -11.53
N PRO A 197 -23.93 2.03 -11.31
CA PRO A 197 -23.94 3.33 -11.96
C PRO A 197 -22.74 4.17 -11.52
N ASN A 198 -22.23 5.01 -12.44
CA ASN A 198 -21.08 5.93 -12.29
C ASN A 198 -21.30 7.08 -11.26
N LYS A 199 -22.11 6.85 -10.22
CA LYS A 199 -22.52 7.84 -9.23
C LYS A 199 -21.72 7.66 -7.93
N LYS A 200 -21.12 8.75 -7.47
CA LYS A 200 -20.44 8.80 -6.17
C LYS A 200 -21.39 8.38 -5.04
N GLN A 201 -20.99 7.40 -4.23
CA GLN A 201 -21.77 6.87 -3.10
C GLN A 201 -20.88 6.71 -1.87
N SER A 202 -21.46 6.82 -0.67
CA SER A 202 -20.72 6.63 0.57
C SER A 202 -20.42 5.16 0.86
N LEU A 203 -19.41 4.89 1.68
CA LEU A 203 -19.12 3.55 2.17
C LEU A 203 -20.32 2.95 2.93
N GLY A 204 -21.04 3.77 3.71
CA GLY A 204 -22.28 3.33 4.35
C GLY A 204 -23.34 2.85 3.38
N ALA A 205 -23.50 3.53 2.23
CA ALA A 205 -24.40 3.06 1.17
C ALA A 205 -23.89 1.76 0.53
N TRP A 206 -22.58 1.58 0.43
CA TRP A 206 -21.96 0.40 -0.19
C TRP A 206 -22.06 -0.83 0.67
N PHE A 207 -21.76 -0.70 1.95
CA PHE A 207 -21.90 -1.78 2.91
C PHE A 207 -23.37 -1.98 3.31
N GLY A 208 -24.25 -1.04 2.99
CA GLY A 208 -25.65 -1.04 3.41
C GLY A 208 -25.81 -0.91 4.91
N ILE A 209 -24.94 -0.10 5.54
CA ILE A 209 -24.90 0.17 6.98
C ILE A 209 -24.85 1.69 7.16
N ASP A 210 -25.91 2.25 7.71
CA ASP A 210 -26.02 3.68 7.98
C ASP A 210 -25.10 4.05 9.16
N ARG A 211 -24.40 5.19 9.08
CA ARG A 211 -23.50 5.66 10.13
C ARG A 211 -24.20 5.78 11.49
N LYS A 212 -25.50 6.09 11.54
CA LYS A 212 -26.27 6.18 12.80
C LYS A 212 -26.44 4.83 13.52
N GLU A 213 -26.21 3.72 12.82
CA GLU A 213 -26.25 2.37 13.40
C GLU A 213 -25.05 2.13 14.32
N PHE A 214 -23.97 2.89 14.19
CA PHE A 214 -22.81 2.77 15.07
C PHE A 214 -23.12 3.32 16.46
N PRO A 215 -22.68 2.63 17.52
CA PRO A 215 -22.72 3.19 18.87
C PRO A 215 -21.69 4.30 19.01
N GLY A 216 -21.93 5.24 19.93
CA GLY A 216 -20.94 6.25 20.24
C GLY A 216 -19.68 5.61 20.85
N VAL A 217 -18.50 6.16 20.60
CA VAL A 217 -17.23 5.57 21.09
C VAL A 217 -17.26 5.32 22.61
N ARG A 218 -17.86 6.23 23.38
CA ARG A 218 -18.00 6.14 24.84
C ARG A 218 -19.06 5.14 25.32
N GLU A 219 -19.87 4.59 24.43
CA GLU A 219 -20.89 3.58 24.74
C GLU A 219 -20.31 2.15 24.71
N LEU A 220 -19.10 2.01 24.15
CA LEU A 220 -18.40 0.74 24.00
C LEU A 220 -17.36 0.54 25.10
N SER A 221 -17.25 -0.69 25.60
CA SER A 221 -16.05 -1.12 26.34
C SER A 221 -14.83 -1.13 25.41
N LEU A 222 -13.62 -1.17 25.97
CA LEU A 222 -12.39 -1.25 25.16
C LEU A 222 -12.40 -2.50 24.26
N ILE A 223 -12.78 -3.64 24.82
CA ILE A 223 -12.87 -4.93 24.10
C ILE A 223 -13.90 -4.84 22.97
N ASP A 224 -15.08 -4.29 23.25
CA ASP A 224 -16.12 -4.09 22.23
C ASP A 224 -15.64 -3.18 21.08
N ARG A 225 -14.90 -2.13 21.41
CA ARG A 225 -14.33 -1.19 20.44
C ARG A 225 -13.28 -1.86 19.56
N GLN A 226 -12.38 -2.65 20.14
CA GLN A 226 -11.38 -3.45 19.40
C GLN A 226 -12.05 -4.43 18.44
N ASN A 227 -13.06 -5.18 18.92
CA ASN A 227 -13.80 -6.13 18.08
C ASN A 227 -14.53 -5.43 16.94
N LEU A 228 -15.15 -4.28 17.21
CA LEU A 228 -15.84 -3.50 16.18
C LEU A 228 -14.86 -2.96 15.12
N VAL A 229 -13.73 -2.38 15.54
CA VAL A 229 -12.69 -1.89 14.61
C VAL A 229 -12.15 -3.03 13.74
N LYS A 230 -11.83 -4.18 14.34
CA LYS A 230 -11.37 -5.37 13.60
C LYS A 230 -12.40 -5.83 12.56
N THR A 231 -13.68 -5.80 12.92
CA THR A 231 -14.78 -6.17 12.02
C THR A 231 -14.95 -5.15 10.89
N MET A 232 -14.84 -3.85 11.19
CA MET A 232 -14.88 -2.79 10.18
C MET A 232 -13.73 -2.93 9.18
N ILE A 233 -12.50 -3.19 9.64
CA ILE A 233 -11.33 -3.40 8.77
C ILE A 233 -11.56 -4.61 7.86
N ARG A 234 -12.01 -5.75 8.42
CA ARG A 234 -12.35 -6.94 7.62
C ARG A 234 -13.42 -6.66 6.57
N LEU A 235 -14.43 -5.87 6.90
CA LEU A 235 -15.47 -5.46 5.96
C LEU A 235 -14.92 -4.61 4.82
N TRP A 236 -14.04 -3.65 5.11
CA TRP A 236 -13.38 -2.85 4.08
C TRP A 236 -12.50 -3.74 3.18
N SER A 237 -11.70 -4.64 3.77
CA SER A 237 -10.80 -5.53 3.03
C SER A 237 -11.55 -6.53 2.15
N ALA A 238 -12.70 -7.04 2.61
CA ALA A 238 -13.59 -7.87 1.78
C ALA A 238 -14.14 -7.11 0.55
N HIS A 239 -14.05 -5.78 0.54
CA HIS A 239 -14.42 -4.93 -0.58
C HIS A 239 -13.19 -4.31 -1.27
N GLY A 240 -12.00 -4.89 -1.11
CA GLY A 240 -10.79 -4.42 -1.77
C GLY A 240 -10.22 -3.10 -1.22
N LEU A 241 -10.66 -2.65 -0.04
CA LEU A 241 -10.07 -1.48 0.64
C LEU A 241 -9.28 -1.95 1.85
N ILE A 242 -7.99 -1.63 1.92
CA ILE A 242 -7.13 -1.95 3.06
C ILE A 242 -6.86 -0.65 3.84
N PRO A 243 -7.59 -0.38 4.95
CA PRO A 243 -7.30 0.75 5.82
C PRO A 243 -5.85 0.71 6.30
N SER A 244 -5.08 1.77 6.09
CA SER A 244 -3.73 1.91 6.62
C SER A 244 -3.69 2.90 7.78
N PHE A 245 -3.20 2.45 8.92
CA PHE A 245 -3.04 3.25 10.14
C PHE A 245 -1.56 3.34 10.54
N PRO A 246 -1.13 4.44 11.17
CA PRO A 246 0.16 4.49 11.82
C PRO A 246 0.33 3.39 12.88
N GLU A 247 1.57 2.96 13.08
CA GLU A 247 1.92 2.05 14.16
C GLU A 247 1.51 2.66 15.51
N ASN A 248 0.93 1.85 16.40
CA ASN A 248 0.49 2.24 17.74
C ASN A 248 -0.66 3.28 17.79
N LEU A 249 -1.40 3.49 16.70
CA LEU A 249 -2.59 4.36 16.74
C LEU A 249 -3.64 3.77 17.72
N PRO A 250 -4.12 4.53 18.74
CA PRO A 250 -5.12 4.06 19.69
C PRO A 250 -6.40 3.59 18.99
N VAL A 251 -7.02 2.54 19.52
CA VAL A 251 -8.22 1.93 18.91
C VAL A 251 -9.40 2.91 18.82
N GLU A 252 -9.47 3.89 19.72
CA GLU A 252 -10.43 4.99 19.68
C GLU A 252 -10.25 5.84 18.42
N MET A 253 -9.01 6.17 18.09
CA MET A 253 -8.68 6.96 16.90
C MET A 253 -8.88 6.13 15.63
N GLN A 254 -8.58 4.84 15.65
CA GLN A 254 -8.91 3.94 14.53
C GLN A 254 -10.43 3.92 14.28
N PHE A 255 -11.23 3.75 15.34
CA PHE A 255 -12.70 3.74 15.24
C PHE A 255 -13.26 5.04 14.68
N GLU A 256 -12.85 6.18 15.25
CA GLU A 256 -13.30 7.50 14.82
C GLU A 256 -12.85 7.81 13.39
N THR A 257 -11.64 7.38 13.00
CA THR A 257 -11.17 7.54 11.62
C THR A 257 -12.03 6.73 10.66
N LEU A 258 -12.26 5.44 10.92
CA LEU A 258 -13.12 4.61 10.06
C LEU A 258 -14.55 5.18 9.96
N LEU A 259 -15.10 5.69 11.06
CA LEU A 259 -16.41 6.35 11.06
C LEU A 259 -16.43 7.67 10.29
N ARG A 260 -15.38 8.49 10.42
CA ARG A 260 -15.26 9.76 9.70
C ARG A 260 -15.31 9.55 8.20
N PHE A 261 -14.67 8.48 7.72
CA PHE A 261 -14.65 8.13 6.31
C PHE A 261 -15.83 7.24 5.87
N TRP A 262 -16.71 6.85 6.78
CA TRP A 262 -17.89 6.04 6.45
C TRP A 262 -18.87 6.75 5.49
N ASP A 263 -18.93 8.08 5.58
CA ASP A 263 -19.73 8.92 4.69
C ASP A 263 -18.94 9.42 3.47
N TYR A 264 -17.65 9.07 3.36
CA TYR A 264 -16.80 9.48 2.26
C TYR A 264 -17.31 8.89 0.94
N LYS A 265 -17.52 9.76 -0.06
CA LYS A 265 -18.14 9.36 -1.32
C LYS A 265 -17.08 8.91 -2.32
N LEU A 266 -17.07 7.62 -2.65
CA LEU A 266 -16.22 7.02 -3.67
C LEU A 266 -16.98 6.92 -5.00
N LYS A 267 -16.25 7.04 -6.12
CA LYS A 267 -16.76 6.73 -7.47
C LYS A 267 -16.76 5.20 -7.67
N SER A 268 -15.54 4.66 -7.62
CA SER A 268 -15.06 3.28 -7.74
C SER A 268 -14.89 2.49 -6.45
N LEU A 269 -15.11 1.16 -6.48
CA LEU A 269 -14.44 0.23 -5.60
C LEU A 269 -13.36 -0.36 -6.51
N PRO A 270 -12.10 -0.42 -6.08
CA PRO A 270 -11.05 -0.91 -6.94
C PRO A 270 -11.34 -2.39 -7.27
N ALA A 271 -11.02 -2.81 -8.51
CA ALA A 271 -11.07 -4.23 -8.90
C ALA A 271 -10.05 -5.07 -8.13
N GLN A 272 -9.02 -4.41 -7.59
CA GLN A 272 -7.94 -5.00 -6.81
C GLN A 272 -7.92 -4.41 -5.41
N LYS A 273 -7.18 -5.06 -4.49
CA LYS A 273 -6.97 -4.51 -3.16
C LYS A 273 -6.19 -3.20 -3.28
N GLN A 274 -6.72 -2.11 -2.71
CA GLN A 274 -6.07 -0.82 -2.64
C GLN A 274 -5.85 -0.42 -1.19
N ILE A 275 -4.66 0.06 -0.88
CA ILE A 275 -4.35 0.66 0.42
C ILE A 275 -5.07 2.00 0.52
N PHE A 276 -5.96 2.12 1.52
CA PHE A 276 -6.69 3.35 1.82
C PHE A 276 -5.92 4.16 2.87
N VAL A 277 -5.20 5.18 2.41
CA VAL A 277 -4.39 6.07 3.27
C VAL A 277 -5.23 7.26 3.71
N PHE A 278 -5.33 7.48 5.04
CA PHE A 278 -6.18 8.55 5.59
C PHE A 278 -5.48 9.92 5.75
N CYS A 279 -4.16 10.00 6.03
CA CYS A 279 -3.41 11.30 5.97
C CYS A 279 -2.83 11.48 4.56
N LYS A 280 -3.13 12.62 3.93
CA LYS A 280 -2.51 13.03 2.66
C LYS A 280 -1.17 13.76 2.84
N GLY A 281 -0.51 13.56 3.98
CA GLY A 281 0.70 14.30 4.36
C GLY A 281 0.47 15.75 4.80
N LEU A 282 -0.78 16.23 4.84
CA LEU A 282 -1.12 17.59 5.25
C LEU A 282 -1.51 17.65 6.74
N PRO A 283 -0.79 18.43 7.58
CA PRO A 283 -1.08 18.54 9.02
C PRO A 283 -2.53 18.93 9.31
N GLU A 284 -3.07 19.90 8.57
CA GLU A 284 -4.40 20.47 8.81
C GLU A 284 -5.56 19.49 8.58
N ASN A 285 -5.31 18.40 7.85
CA ASN A 285 -6.32 17.41 7.50
C ASN A 285 -5.99 16.00 8.04
N CYS A 286 -4.90 15.86 8.81
CA CYS A 286 -4.50 14.58 9.38
C CYS A 286 -5.56 14.11 10.40
N PRO A 287 -6.18 12.93 10.22
CA PRO A 287 -7.17 12.42 11.18
C PRO A 287 -6.53 11.86 12.46
N PHE A 288 -5.21 11.67 12.49
CA PHE A 288 -4.49 10.98 13.56
C PHE A 288 -3.97 11.91 14.66
N GLY A 289 -4.03 13.24 14.48
CA GLY A 289 -3.49 14.21 15.43
C GLY A 289 -1.96 14.26 15.47
N GLU A 290 -1.42 15.09 16.36
CA GLU A 290 0.01 15.22 16.58
C GLU A 290 0.58 13.96 17.26
N GLY A 291 1.74 13.50 16.80
CA GLY A 291 2.49 12.37 17.39
C GLY A 291 2.26 11.00 16.76
N TYR A 292 1.19 10.81 15.99
CA TYR A 292 0.94 9.54 15.28
C TYR A 292 1.26 9.60 13.79
N CYS A 293 1.37 10.79 13.21
CA CYS A 293 1.68 10.92 11.80
C CYS A 293 2.71 12.02 11.58
N ASN A 294 3.77 11.71 10.84
CA ASN A 294 4.81 12.66 10.43
C ASN A 294 4.35 13.50 9.23
N CYS A 295 3.11 13.98 9.23
CA CYS A 295 2.62 14.88 8.19
C CYS A 295 3.45 16.17 8.33
N ARG A 296 4.51 16.33 7.53
CA ARG A 296 5.34 17.54 7.52
C ARG A 296 4.55 18.62 6.78
N PRO A 297 4.54 19.88 7.26
CA PRO A 297 4.08 20.96 6.41
C PRO A 297 4.89 20.92 5.11
N PRO A 298 4.28 21.19 3.94
CA PRO A 298 5.04 21.33 2.71
C PRO A 298 6.18 22.30 3.00
N ILE A 299 7.42 21.90 2.69
CA ILE A 299 8.58 22.78 2.82
C ILE A 299 8.21 24.02 2.02
N GLN A 300 7.98 25.14 2.71
CA GLN A 300 7.77 26.40 2.04
C GLN A 300 9.05 26.64 1.26
N SER A 301 8.99 26.45 -0.06
CA SER A 301 10.11 26.80 -0.92
C SER A 301 10.31 28.29 -0.75
N ASP A 302 11.37 28.70 -0.06
CA ASP A 302 11.78 30.09 0.06
C ASP A 302 12.11 30.62 -1.34
N THR A 303 11.10 31.08 -2.09
CA THR A 303 11.28 31.75 -3.38
C THR A 303 11.79 33.19 -3.23
N ASN A 304 12.15 33.63 -2.00
CA ASN A 304 12.66 34.97 -1.71
C ASN A 304 14.20 35.03 -1.60
N GLY A 305 14.93 34.21 -2.38
CA GLY A 305 16.39 34.09 -2.29
C GLY A 305 17.22 34.36 -3.55
N ILE A 306 16.62 34.56 -4.73
CA ILE A 306 17.39 34.88 -5.96
C ILE A 306 17.27 36.39 -6.23
N ARG A 307 18.11 37.19 -5.55
CA ARG A 307 18.48 38.52 -6.04
C ARG A 307 19.40 38.31 -7.23
N ALA A 308 19.00 38.85 -8.38
CA ALA A 308 19.85 38.96 -9.57
C ALA A 308 21.15 39.67 -9.20
N ALA A 309 22.28 39.01 -9.44
CA ALA A 309 23.56 39.70 -9.50
C ALA A 309 23.59 40.53 -10.78
N ASP A 310 23.68 41.85 -10.61
CA ASP A 310 23.91 42.81 -11.67
C ASP A 310 25.12 42.41 -12.51
N LYS A 311 24.90 42.27 -13.82
CA LYS A 311 25.96 42.32 -14.82
C LYS A 311 26.23 43.79 -15.12
N ASN A 312 27.30 44.31 -14.56
CA ASN A 312 28.02 45.46 -15.12
C ASN A 312 29.48 45.34 -14.69
N ASP A 313 30.28 44.72 -15.55
CA ASP A 313 31.70 45.07 -15.65
C ASP A 313 32.06 45.05 -17.14
N GLU A 314 32.19 46.27 -17.67
CA GLU A 314 32.76 46.59 -18.95
C GLU A 314 34.27 46.29 -18.91
N ILE A 315 34.76 45.53 -19.89
CA ILE A 315 36.18 45.54 -20.23
C ILE A 315 36.38 46.63 -21.27
N ARG A 316 37.08 47.69 -20.85
CA ARG A 316 38.05 48.44 -21.62
C ARG A 316 39.38 48.40 -20.89
#